data_AF-A0A6L3Y3K8-F1
#
_entry.id   AF-A0A6L3Y3K8-F1
#
_cell.length_a   1.000
_cell.length_b   1.000
_cell.length_c   1.000
_cell.angle_alpha   90.00
_cell.angle_beta   90.00
_cell.angle_gamma   90.00
#
_symmetry.space_group_name_H-M   'P 1'
#
loop_
_entity.id
_entity.type
_entity.pdbx_description
1 polymer ?
#
loop_
_entity_poly.entity_id
_entity_poly.type
_entity_poly.pdbx_seq_one_letter_code
_entity_poly.pdbx_strand_id
1 'polypeptide(L)'
;MQDTTDVVFVEKDSATRIGYTFGGGAEYALNERWSINADYSYSGFSRKGFRFDKARAGVTRDYVTQEVIGKEWRENPNREIFGDAMCDMIPGFCDPFEADVYGPVHHQGSPTTGRRASNALDFHTFRIGLNYRF
;
A
#
# COMPACT_ATOMS: atom_id res chain seq x y z
N MET A 1 14.07 -17.57 7.18
CA MET A 1 13.12 -16.47 7.45
C MET A 1 12.49 -16.12 6.11
N GLN A 2 11.23 -16.49 5.91
CA GLN A 2 10.54 -16.32 4.64
C GLN A 2 9.74 -15.03 4.74
N ASP A 3 10.21 -13.99 4.06
CA ASP A 3 9.66 -12.64 4.16
C ASP A 3 8.43 -12.57 3.24
N THR A 4 7.26 -12.91 3.78
CA THR A 4 6.00 -12.89 3.03
C THR A 4 5.44 -11.47 3.06
N THR A 5 5.47 -10.78 1.91
CA THR A 5 4.83 -9.47 1.78
C THR A 5 3.33 -9.65 1.55
N ASP A 6 2.53 -9.46 2.59
CA ASP A 6 1.07 -9.52 2.49
C ASP A 6 0.46 -8.14 2.22
N VAL A 7 -0.53 -8.09 1.32
CA VAL A 7 -1.33 -6.88 1.10
C VAL A 7 -2.40 -6.78 2.19
N VAL A 8 -2.18 -5.86 3.13
CA VAL A 8 -3.02 -5.76 4.33
C VAL A 8 -4.27 -4.90 4.12
N PHE A 9 -4.24 -3.93 3.19
CA PHE A 9 -5.35 -3.00 3.03
C PHE A 9 -5.51 -2.54 1.58
N VAL A 10 -6.73 -2.67 1.07
CA VAL A 10 -7.15 -2.13 -0.22
C VAL A 10 -8.52 -1.51 -0.03
N GLU A 11 -8.67 -0.25 -0.44
CA GLU A 11 -9.96 0.44 -0.49
C GLU A 11 -10.36 0.64 -1.95
N LYS A 12 -11.63 0.45 -2.25
CA LYS A 12 -12.17 0.56 -3.61
C LYS A 12 -13.40 1.45 -3.58
N ASP A 13 -13.48 2.34 -4.56
CA ASP A 13 -14.63 3.21 -4.81
C ASP A 13 -15.03 3.09 -6.29
N SER A 14 -16.34 3.15 -6.57
CA SER A 14 -16.87 3.02 -7.93
C SER A 14 -17.99 4.03 -8.19
N ALA A 15 -18.01 4.57 -9.41
CA ALA A 15 -18.97 5.61 -9.78
C ALA A 15 -19.45 5.42 -11.23
N THR A 16 -20.76 5.42 -11.42
CA THR A 16 -21.38 5.44 -12.74
C THR A 16 -21.31 6.85 -13.34
N ARG A 17 -20.91 6.94 -14.60
CA ARG A 17 -20.73 8.20 -15.34
C ARG A 17 -21.80 8.33 -16.41
N ILE A 18 -22.49 9.46 -16.39
CA ILE A 18 -23.37 9.88 -17.48
C ILE A 18 -22.54 10.75 -18.42
N GLY A 19 -22.71 10.50 -19.72
CA GLY A 19 -21.96 11.15 -20.78
C GLY A 19 -22.78 11.24 -22.06
N TYR A 20 -22.19 11.87 -23.06
CA TYR A 20 -22.75 11.99 -24.40
C TYR A 20 -21.81 11.35 -25.42
N THR A 21 -22.36 10.85 -26.51
CA THR A 21 -21.60 10.36 -27.65
C THR A 21 -22.08 11.06 -28.91
N PHE A 22 -21.16 11.45 -29.77
CA PHE A 22 -21.47 11.91 -31.11
C PHE A 22 -20.41 11.37 -32.08
N GLY A 23 -20.84 11.02 -33.28
CA GLY A 23 -19.94 10.46 -34.28
C GLY A 23 -20.53 10.60 -35.67
N GLY A 24 -19.65 10.49 -36.65
CA GLY A 24 -19.99 10.55 -38.06
C GLY A 24 -19.05 9.64 -38.84
N GLY A 25 -19.56 9.14 -39.96
CA GLY A 25 -18.79 8.28 -40.85
C GLY A 25 -19.16 8.52 -42.30
N ALA A 26 -18.22 8.16 -43.17
CA ALA A 26 -18.41 8.19 -44.61
C ALA A 26 -18.04 6.82 -45.19
N GLU A 27 -18.79 6.40 -46.18
CA GLU A 27 -18.50 5.22 -46.98
C GLU A 27 -18.28 5.64 -48.43
N TYR A 28 -17.24 5.07 -49.05
CA TYR A 28 -16.89 5.30 -50.44
C TYR A 28 -16.76 3.97 -51.18
N ALA A 29 -17.52 3.81 -52.25
CA ALA A 29 -17.41 2.65 -53.13
C ALA A 29 -16.19 2.81 -54.03
N LEU A 30 -15.22 1.90 -53.90
CA LEU A 30 -14.02 1.86 -54.76
C LEU A 30 -14.36 1.28 -56.13
N ASN A 31 -15.24 0.27 -56.16
CA ASN A 31 -15.81 -0.34 -57.36
C ASN A 31 -17.10 -1.08 -57.00
N GLU A 32 -17.71 -1.79 -57.96
CA GLU A 32 -18.96 -2.54 -57.76
C GLU A 32 -18.88 -3.64 -56.69
N ARG A 33 -17.66 -4.04 -56.31
CA ARG A 33 -17.39 -5.16 -55.39
C ARG A 33 -16.74 -4.73 -54.08
N TRP A 34 -16.11 -3.56 -54.01
CA TRP A 34 -15.33 -3.11 -52.87
C TRP A 34 -15.80 -1.73 -52.39
N SER A 35 -16.06 -1.60 -51.09
CA SER A 35 -16.26 -0.30 -50.44
C SER A 35 -15.34 -0.12 -49.24
N ILE A 36 -14.92 1.12 -49.00
CA ILE A 36 -14.17 1.53 -47.82
C ILE A 36 -15.06 2.41 -46.95
N ASN A 37 -15.04 2.19 -45.65
CA ASN A 37 -15.70 3.09 -44.70
C ASN A 37 -14.71 3.62 -43.68
N ALA A 38 -15.00 4.83 -43.20
CA ALA A 38 -14.29 5.47 -42.11
C ALA A 38 -15.31 6.08 -41.17
N ASP A 39 -15.24 5.73 -39.89
CA ASP A 39 -16.08 6.30 -38.83
C ASP A 39 -15.19 6.95 -37.77
N TYR A 40 -15.66 8.08 -37.27
CA TYR A 40 -15.09 8.75 -36.12
C TYR A 40 -16.16 9.03 -35.07
N SER A 41 -15.92 8.63 -33.83
CA SER A 41 -16.81 8.93 -32.71
C SER A 41 -16.05 9.51 -31.52
N TYR A 42 -16.73 10.42 -30.84
CA TYR A 42 -16.28 11.06 -29.61
C TYR A 42 -17.29 10.79 -28.51
N SER A 43 -16.78 10.33 -27.36
CA SER A 43 -17.57 10.13 -26.15
C SER A 43 -17.01 10.98 -25.02
N GLY A 44 -17.82 11.88 -24.48
CA GLY A 44 -17.46 12.71 -23.32
C GLY A 44 -18.20 12.24 -22.07
N PHE A 45 -17.47 12.02 -20.97
CA PHE A 45 -18.04 11.65 -19.69
C PHE A 45 -17.78 12.72 -18.63
N SER A 46 -18.77 12.94 -17.75
CA SER A 46 -18.63 13.92 -16.67
C SER A 46 -17.53 13.52 -15.68
N ARG A 47 -16.79 14.52 -15.16
CA ARG A 47 -15.79 14.33 -14.10
C ARG A 47 -16.44 13.70 -12.86
N LYS A 48 -15.77 12.70 -12.27
CA LYS A 48 -16.17 12.11 -10.98
C LYS A 48 -15.04 12.19 -9.96
N GLY A 49 -15.42 12.47 -8.73
CA GLY A 49 -14.54 12.36 -7.56
C GLY A 49 -14.74 11.01 -6.89
N PHE A 50 -13.66 10.47 -6.35
CA PHE A 50 -13.59 9.25 -5.57
C PHE A 50 -13.04 9.58 -4.20
N ARG A 51 -13.59 8.94 -3.17
CA ARG A 51 -13.19 9.16 -1.78
C ARG A 51 -12.75 7.84 -1.17
N PHE A 52 -11.58 7.86 -0.57
CA PHE A 52 -10.97 6.75 0.14
C PHE A 52 -10.78 7.20 1.57
N ASP A 53 -11.86 7.28 2.33
CA ASP A 53 -11.82 7.90 3.67
C ASP A 53 -10.97 7.06 4.65
N LYS A 54 -10.75 5.77 4.37
CA LYS A 54 -9.91 4.88 5.18
C LYS A 54 -8.47 4.73 4.68
N ALA A 55 -8.12 5.36 3.56
CA ALA A 55 -6.76 5.31 3.02
C ALA A 55 -5.75 5.94 4.00
N ARG A 56 -4.65 5.22 4.24
CA ARG A 56 -3.55 5.65 5.10
C ARG A 56 -2.58 6.57 4.36
N ALA A 57 -1.89 7.42 5.10
CA ALA A 57 -0.83 8.28 4.58
C ALA A 57 0.41 7.51 4.09
N GLY A 58 0.57 6.26 4.54
CA GLY A 58 1.69 5.39 4.21
C GLY A 58 1.34 3.91 4.39
N VAL A 59 2.34 3.05 4.23
CA VAL A 59 2.19 1.59 4.25
C VAL A 59 2.48 0.96 5.63
N THR A 60 3.07 1.72 6.55
CA THR A 60 3.47 1.23 7.87
C THR A 60 2.26 0.98 8.74
N ARG A 61 2.20 -0.19 9.38
CA ARG A 61 1.19 -0.53 10.39
C ARG A 61 1.72 -0.26 11.78
N ASP A 62 0.82 -0.24 12.75
CA ASP A 62 1.23 -0.35 14.14
C ASP A 62 1.94 -1.69 14.32
N TYR A 63 3.10 -1.66 14.95
CA TYR A 63 3.90 -2.86 15.22
C TYR A 63 4.50 -2.79 16.62
N VAL A 64 4.91 -3.95 17.13
CA VAL A 64 5.50 -4.06 18.46
C VAL A 64 6.89 -4.64 18.32
N THR A 65 7.88 -3.97 18.92
CA THR A 65 9.26 -4.45 19.04
C THR A 65 9.58 -4.77 20.49
N GLN A 66 10.60 -5.61 20.69
CA GLN A 66 11.22 -5.80 21.99
C GLN A 66 12.43 -4.86 22.06
N GLU A 67 12.35 -3.85 22.93
CA GLU A 67 13.41 -2.86 23.12
C GLU A 67 13.76 -2.78 24.61
N VAL A 68 14.93 -2.23 24.92
CA VAL A 68 15.34 -1.98 26.31
C VAL A 68 14.49 -0.83 26.85
N ILE A 69 13.57 -1.16 27.75
CA ILE A 69 12.64 -0.21 28.37
C ILE A 69 13.20 0.38 29.67
N GLY A 70 14.28 -0.18 30.19
CA GLY A 70 14.91 0.30 31.41
C GLY A 70 16.09 -0.56 31.82
N LYS A 71 16.67 -0.17 32.95
CA LYS A 71 17.78 -0.88 33.57
C LYS A 71 17.43 -1.20 35.01
N GLU A 72 17.79 -2.39 35.44
CA GLU A 72 17.53 -2.86 36.79
C GLU A 72 18.82 -3.43 37.38
N TRP A 73 19.09 -3.10 38.64
CA TRP A 73 20.16 -3.73 39.39
C TRP A 73 19.77 -5.15 39.73
N ARG A 74 20.50 -6.12 39.20
CA ARG A 74 20.33 -7.53 39.51
C ARG A 74 21.42 -8.01 40.43
N GLU A 75 21.03 -8.81 41.41
CA GLU A 75 21.97 -9.51 42.27
C GLU A 75 22.83 -10.45 41.43
N ASN A 76 24.12 -10.49 41.75
CA ASN A 76 25.06 -11.36 41.06
C ASN A 76 24.96 -12.77 41.66
N PRO A 77 24.60 -13.79 40.85
CA PRO A 77 24.43 -15.16 41.35
C PRO A 77 25.76 -15.80 41.80
N ASN A 78 26.90 -15.16 41.58
CA ASN A 78 28.21 -15.66 41.98
C ASN A 78 28.31 -15.98 43.48
N ARG A 79 27.60 -15.26 44.33
CA ARG A 79 27.57 -15.55 45.77
C ARG A 79 26.90 -16.91 46.07
N GLU A 80 25.83 -17.23 45.35
CA GLU A 80 25.11 -18.50 45.49
C GLU A 80 25.88 -19.66 44.84
N ILE A 81 26.63 -19.39 43.76
CA ILE A 81 27.38 -20.42 42.99
C ILE A 81 28.76 -20.73 43.61
N PHE A 82 29.49 -19.70 44.06
CA PHE A 82 30.90 -19.82 44.49
C PHE A 82 31.10 -19.65 46.00
N GLY A 83 30.08 -19.17 46.73
CA GLY A 83 30.11 -19.00 48.18
C GLY A 83 30.85 -17.74 48.66
N ASP A 84 30.62 -17.39 49.92
CA ASP A 84 31.10 -16.14 50.54
C ASP A 84 32.63 -15.98 50.50
N ALA A 85 33.38 -17.08 50.64
CA ALA A 85 34.84 -17.05 50.64
C ALA A 85 35.45 -16.51 49.32
N MET A 86 34.77 -16.75 48.19
CA MET A 86 35.21 -16.24 46.88
C MET A 86 34.84 -14.76 46.70
N CYS A 87 33.71 -14.33 47.26
CA CYS A 87 33.29 -12.92 47.25
C CYS A 87 34.20 -12.03 48.11
N ASP A 88 34.67 -12.53 49.25
CA ASP A 88 35.59 -11.78 50.13
C ASP A 88 37.01 -11.71 49.57
N MET A 89 37.42 -12.71 48.79
CA MET A 89 38.75 -12.78 48.19
C MET A 89 38.91 -11.87 46.97
N ILE A 90 37.84 -11.62 46.20
CA ILE A 90 37.90 -10.86 44.95
C ILE A 90 36.91 -9.67 45.01
N PRO A 91 37.40 -8.44 45.24
CA PRO A 91 36.57 -7.24 45.27
C PRO A 91 35.79 -7.05 43.97
N GLY A 92 34.49 -6.78 44.06
CA GLY A 92 33.60 -6.58 42.90
C GLY A 92 33.08 -7.85 42.25
N PHE A 93 33.54 -9.03 42.65
CA PHE A 93 33.14 -10.29 42.01
C PHE A 93 31.68 -10.67 42.25
N CYS A 94 31.13 -10.27 43.39
CA CYS A 94 29.75 -10.54 43.80
C CYS A 94 28.90 -9.27 43.90
N ASP A 95 29.44 -8.13 43.45
CA ASP A 95 28.67 -6.88 43.43
C ASP A 95 27.51 -7.01 42.43
N PRO A 96 26.34 -6.43 42.75
CA PRO A 96 25.21 -6.40 41.83
C PRO A 96 25.62 -5.66 40.55
N PHE A 97 25.00 -6.03 39.44
CA PHE A 97 25.27 -5.42 38.14
C PHE A 97 24.00 -4.82 37.53
N GLU A 98 24.19 -3.81 36.70
CA GLU A 98 23.10 -3.16 35.98
C GLU A 98 22.75 -4.00 34.74
N ALA A 99 21.53 -4.52 34.68
CA ALA A 99 21.04 -5.36 33.59
C ALA A 99 19.94 -4.64 32.79
N ASP A 100 19.95 -4.82 31.46
CA ASP A 100 18.92 -4.27 30.58
C ASP A 100 17.61 -5.08 30.70
N VAL A 101 16.50 -4.37 30.87
CA VAL A 101 15.14 -4.94 30.89
C VAL A 101 14.49 -4.71 29.54
N TYR A 102 14.16 -5.79 28.85
CA TYR A 102 13.44 -5.75 27.58
C TYR A 102 11.94 -5.74 27.79
N GLY A 103 11.23 -4.97 26.98
CA GLY A 103 9.78 -4.92 27.00
C GLY A 103 9.17 -4.59 25.65
N PRO A 104 7.84 -4.82 25.50
CA PRO A 104 7.13 -4.50 24.28
C PRO A 104 6.97 -2.98 24.13
N VAL A 105 7.46 -2.44 23.02
CA VAL A 105 7.25 -1.03 22.63
C VAL A 105 6.30 -0.98 21.44
N HIS A 106 5.21 -0.22 21.60
CA HIS A 106 4.20 -0.03 20.55
C HIS A 106 4.57 1.15 19.67
N HIS A 107 4.81 0.88 18.39
CA HIS A 107 5.05 1.90 17.37
C HIS A 107 3.75 2.19 16.64
N GLN A 108 3.43 3.48 16.50
CA GLN A 108 2.28 3.91 15.71
C GLN A 108 2.65 3.93 14.23
N GLY A 109 1.83 3.26 13.43
CA GLY A 109 1.95 3.23 11.99
C GLY A 109 1.45 4.51 11.34
N SER A 110 1.34 4.47 10.02
CA SER A 110 0.84 5.62 9.25
C SER A 110 -0.65 5.86 9.55
N PRO A 111 -1.04 7.10 9.91
CA PRO A 111 -2.42 7.40 10.26
C PRO A 111 -3.35 7.33 9.05
N THR A 112 -4.64 7.08 9.31
CA THR A 112 -5.72 7.15 8.30
C THR A 112 -6.10 8.61 8.08
N THR A 113 -5.56 9.22 7.03
CA THR A 113 -5.83 10.62 6.68
C THR A 113 -6.94 10.76 5.63
N GLY A 114 -7.30 9.65 4.98
CA GLY A 114 -8.16 9.62 3.82
C GLY A 114 -7.47 10.19 2.57
N ARG A 115 -7.95 9.78 1.40
CA ARG A 115 -7.48 10.30 0.10
C ARG A 115 -8.66 10.62 -0.81
N ARG A 116 -8.46 11.59 -1.70
CA ARG A 116 -9.43 11.93 -2.75
C ARG A 116 -8.74 11.86 -4.09
N ALA A 117 -9.41 11.25 -5.05
CA ALA A 117 -8.99 11.24 -6.44
C ALA A 117 -10.12 11.80 -7.28
N SER A 118 -9.80 12.31 -8.46
CA SER A 118 -10.82 12.70 -9.42
C SER A 118 -10.33 12.40 -10.82
N ASN A 119 -11.24 12.02 -11.70
CA ASN A 119 -10.90 11.71 -13.07
C ASN A 119 -11.98 12.25 -14.02
N ALA A 120 -11.54 12.83 -15.12
CA ALA A 120 -12.33 13.11 -16.31
C ALA A 120 -11.99 12.05 -17.35
N LEU A 121 -12.95 11.71 -18.21
CA LEU A 121 -12.80 10.66 -19.19
C LEU A 121 -13.46 11.08 -20.49
N ASP A 122 -12.67 11.04 -21.54
CA ASP A 122 -13.07 11.23 -22.92
C ASP A 122 -12.47 10.09 -23.76
N PHE A 123 -13.19 9.70 -24.81
CA PHE A 123 -12.72 8.71 -25.76
C PHE A 123 -12.89 9.21 -27.18
N HIS A 124 -11.85 8.99 -27.97
CA HIS A 124 -11.85 9.15 -29.41
C HIS A 124 -11.70 7.78 -30.03
N THR A 125 -12.66 7.38 -30.84
CA THR A 125 -12.61 6.10 -31.56
C THR A 125 -12.57 6.39 -33.04
N PHE A 126 -11.62 5.76 -33.73
CA PHE A 126 -11.52 5.79 -35.18
C PHE A 126 -11.61 4.35 -35.69
N ARG A 127 -12.47 4.15 -36.69
CA ARG A 127 -12.68 2.84 -37.31
C ARG A 127 -12.53 2.98 -38.82
N ILE A 128 -11.74 2.08 -39.41
CA ILE A 128 -11.68 1.90 -40.86
C ILE A 128 -12.14 0.47 -41.16
N GLY A 129 -12.99 0.31 -42.17
CA GLY A 129 -13.45 -0.96 -42.66
C GLY A 129 -13.31 -1.07 -44.17
N LEU A 130 -13.14 -2.30 -44.64
CA LEU A 130 -13.12 -2.67 -46.05
C LEU A 130 -14.16 -3.78 -46.23
N ASN A 131 -15.16 -3.54 -47.08
CA ASN A 131 -16.21 -4.51 -47.37
C ASN A 131 -16.04 -5.04 -48.79
N TYR A 132 -16.27 -6.35 -48.95
CA TYR A 132 -16.30 -7.02 -50.26
C TYR A 132 -17.67 -7.65 -50.49
N ARG A 133 -18.21 -7.41 -51.69
CA ARG A 133 -19.47 -7.98 -52.18
C ARG A 133 -19.15 -8.94 -53.33
N PHE A 134 -19.59 -10.19 -53.19
CA PHE A 134 -19.52 -11.26 -54.19
C PHE A 134 -20.71 -11.19 -55.15
#